data_AF-A0A1H1JYY5-F1
#
_entry.id   AF-A0A1H1JYY5-F1
#
_cell.length_a   1.000
_cell.length_b   1.000
_cell.length_c   1.000
_cell.angle_alpha   90.00
_cell.angle_beta   90.00
_cell.angle_gamma   90.00
#
_symmetry.space_group_name_H-M   'P 1'
#
loop_
_entity.id
_entity.type
_entity.pdbx_description
1 polymer ?
#
loop_
_entity_poly.entity_id
_entity_poly.type
_entity_poly.pdbx_seq_one_letter_code
_entity_poly.pdbx_strand_id
1 'polypeptide(L)' 'MNLKQHMHTRTETITVAVRPGIARVGNTHTYVLNGTLMRDVLVDGKWVTHLASIPLDSRAA' A
#
# COMPACT_ATOMS: atom_id res chain seq x y z
N MET A 1 19.79 13.47 -43.64
CA MET A 1 18.48 13.05 -43.09
C MET A 1 18.55 13.12 -41.58
N ASN A 2 17.77 14.00 -40.93
CA ASN A 2 17.73 14.16 -39.48
C ASN A 2 16.45 13.48 -38.96
N LEU A 3 16.59 12.32 -38.33
CA LEU A 3 15.46 11.59 -37.76
C LEU A 3 15.09 12.24 -36.42
N LYS A 4 14.07 13.10 -36.42
CA LYS A 4 13.49 13.61 -35.17
C LYS A 4 12.76 12.46 -34.49
N GLN A 5 13.40 11.87 -33.48
CA GLN A 5 12.78 10.86 -32.63
C GLN A 5 11.71 11.53 -31.77
N HIS A 6 10.44 11.34 -32.12
CA HIS A 6 9.31 11.68 -31.27
C HIS A 6 9.36 10.79 -30.03
N MET A 7 9.99 11.28 -28.97
CA MET A 7 9.88 10.70 -27.63
C MET A 7 8.41 10.81 -27.21
N HIS A 8 7.63 9.74 -27.39
CA HIS A 8 6.30 9.66 -26.80
C HIS A 8 6.46 9.66 -25.29
N THR A 9 6.04 10.75 -24.63
CA THR A 9 5.88 10.77 -23.18
C THR A 9 4.91 9.65 -22.82
N ARG A 10 5.42 8.58 -22.20
CA ARG A 10 4.60 7.45 -21.75
C ARG A 10 3.69 7.96 -20.64
N THR A 11 2.42 8.14 -20.94
CA THR A 11 1.40 8.40 -19.93
C THR A 11 1.27 7.16 -19.06
N GLU A 12 1.77 7.22 -17.84
CA GLU A 12 1.56 6.15 -16.85
C GLU A 12 0.21 6.37 -16.17
N THR A 13 -0.63 5.34 -16.19
CA THR A 13 -1.93 5.34 -15.52
C THR A 13 -1.85 4.47 -14.28
N ILE A 14 -2.16 5.03 -13.11
CA ILE A 14 -2.22 4.31 -11.85
C ILE A 14 -3.70 3.99 -11.57
N THR A 15 -4.03 2.71 -11.47
CA THR A 15 -5.36 2.28 -10.99
C THR A 15 -5.39 2.36 -9.47
N VAL A 16 -6.21 3.26 -8.92
CA VAL A 16 -6.41 3.41 -7.48
C VAL A 16 -7.77 2.81 -7.10
N ALA A 17 -7.77 1.78 -6.24
CA ALA A 17 -8.99 1.26 -5.65
C ALA A 17 -9.22 1.94 -4.28
N VAL A 18 -10.32 2.69 -4.15
CA VAL A 18 -10.73 3.31 -2.89
C VAL A 18 -11.86 2.48 -2.28
N ARG A 19 -11.71 2.09 -1.01
CA ARG A 19 -12.78 1.45 -0.23
C ARG A 19 -13.15 2.36 0.93
N PRO A 20 -14.45 2.46 1.30
CA PRO A 20 -14.84 3.09 2.56
C PRO A 20 -14.11 2.38 3.70
N GLY A 21 -13.21 3.11 4.36
CA GLY A 21 -12.45 2.62 5.50
C GLY A 21 -12.86 3.38 6.75
N ILE A 22 -12.75 2.72 7.90
CA ILE A 22 -12.84 3.41 9.19
C ILE A 22 -11.69 4.42 9.25
N ALA A 23 -11.96 5.63 9.75
CA ALA A 23 -10.92 6.62 9.97
C ALA A 23 -9.81 6.00 10.83
N ARG A 24 -8.56 6.08 10.36
CA ARG A 24 -7.42 5.58 11.13
C ARG A 24 -7.26 6.45 12.37
N VAL A 25 -7.25 5.83 13.55
CA VAL A 25 -7.09 6.51 14.84
C VAL A 25 -5.76 6.09 15.46
N GLY A 26 -5.03 7.04 16.04
CA GLY A 26 -3.72 6.81 16.64
C GLY A 26 -2.61 6.59 15.61
N ASN A 27 -1.56 5.88 16.02
CA ASN A 27 -0.33 5.73 15.23
C ASN A 27 -0.21 4.36 14.54
N THR A 28 -1.17 3.47 14.74
CA THR A 28 -1.18 2.12 14.14
C THR A 28 -2.61 1.72 13.82
N HIS A 29 -2.81 1.14 12.64
CA HIS A 29 -4.09 0.60 12.20
C HIS A 29 -3.89 -0.79 11.61
N THR A 30 -4.78 -1.73 11.92
CA THR A 30 -4.68 -3.12 11.45
C THR A 30 -6.00 -3.52 10.81
N TYR A 31 -5.93 -4.13 9.62
CA TYR A 31 -7.10 -4.51 8.84
C TYR A 31 -6.78 -5.70 7.93
N VAL A 32 -7.82 -6.35 7.41
CA VAL A 32 -7.67 -7.45 6.45
C VAL A 32 -7.98 -6.93 5.05
N LEU A 33 -7.06 -7.11 4.11
CA LEU A 33 -7.23 -6.79 2.70
C LEU A 33 -7.05 -8.06 1.87
N ASN A 34 -8.09 -8.48 1.15
CA ASN A 34 -8.09 -9.69 0.32
C ASN A 34 -7.59 -10.94 1.08
N GLY A 35 -7.97 -11.10 2.35
CA GLY A 35 -7.56 -12.23 3.20
C GLY A 35 -6.16 -12.11 3.82
N THR A 36 -5.42 -11.04 3.54
CA THR A 36 -4.10 -10.77 4.14
C THR A 36 -4.23 -9.73 5.26
N LEU A 37 -3.64 -10.02 6.42
CA LEU A 37 -3.54 -9.05 7.51
C LEU A 37 -2.52 -7.96 7.13
N MET A 38 -2.96 -6.71 7.18
CA MET A 38 -2.16 -5.52 6.90
C MET A 38 -2.05 -4.67 8.16
N ARG A 39 -0.90 -4.03 8.34
CA ARG A 39 -0.66 -3.08 9.42
C ARG A 39 -0.15 -1.77 8.84
N ASP A 40 -0.92 -0.70 8.99
CA ASP A 40 -0.47 0.64 8.70
C ASP A 40 0.13 1.28 9.95
N VAL A 41 1.28 1.95 9.81
CA VAL A 41 1.93 2.73 10.87
C VAL A 41 2.11 4.17 10.40
N LEU A 42 1.83 5.13 11.28
CA LEU A 42 2.06 6.53 11.01
C LEU A 42 3.52 6.87 11.34
N VAL A 43 4.31 7.20 10.31
CA VAL A 43 5.72 7.57 10.41
C VAL A 43 5.88 8.96 9.79
N ASP A 44 6.36 9.93 10.57
CA ASP A 44 6.54 11.32 10.13
C ASP A 44 5.28 11.95 9.47
N GLY A 45 4.10 11.62 10.01
CA GLY A 45 2.81 12.10 9.48
C GLY A 45 2.32 11.39 8.21
N LYS A 46 3.05 10.37 7.74
CA LYS A 46 2.68 9.55 6.58
C LYS A 46 2.35 8.12 6.98
N TRP A 47 1.26 7.59 6.44
CA TRP A 47 0.90 6.18 6.63
C TRP A 47 1.77 5.27 5.76
N VAL A 48 2.38 4.27 6.38
CA VAL A 48 3.19 3.23 5.72
C VAL A 48 2.55 1.87 6.00
N THR A 49 2.25 1.12 4.95
CA THR A 49 1.67 -0.23 5.04
C THR A 49 2.77 -1.28 5.16
N HIS A 50 2.77 -2.00 6.28
CA HIS A 50 3.56 -3.19 6.51
C HIS A 50 2.69 -4.42 6.27
N LEU A 51 3.24 -5.40 5.56
CA LEU A 51 2.67 -6.75 5.55
C LEU A 51 2.75 -7.28 6.98
N ALA A 52 1.59 -7.54 7.59
CA ALA A 52 1.57 -8.21 8.89
C ALA A 52 1.74 -9.70 8.63
N SER A 53 2.99 -10.15 8.45
CA SER A 53 3.30 -11.57 8.55
C SER A 53 2.81 -12.04 9.91
N ILE A 54 1.98 -13.08 9.93
CA ILE A 54 1.57 -13.76 11.16
C ILE A 54 2.84 -14.02 11.99
N PRO A 55 2.93 -13.60 13.26
CA PRO A 55 4.08 -13.92 14.09
C PRO A 55 4.32 -15.42 14.05
N LEU A 56 5.56 -15.86 13.78
CA LEU A 56 5.91 -17.29 13.70
C LEU A 56 5.44 -18.06 14.95
N ASP A 57 5.34 -17.38 16.09
CA ASP A 57 4.93 -17.94 17.38
C ASP A 57 3.44 -18.34 17.44
N SER A 58 2.61 -17.93 16.48
CA SER A 58 1.18 -18.29 16.44
C SER A 58 0.90 -19.59 15.68
N ARG A 59 1.90 -20.23 15.07
CA ARG A 59 1.75 -21.49 14.32
C ARG A 59 1.91 -22.75 15.19
N ALA A 60 2.20 -22.58 16.49
CA ALA A 60 2.53 -23.68 17.41
C ALA A 60 1.49 -23.87 18.54
N ALA A 61 0.21 -23.59 18.29
CA ALA A 61 -0.88 -23.90 19.21
C ALA A 61 -1.87 -24.88 18.58
#